data_AF-A0A850QEI8-F1
#
_entry.id   AF-A0A850QEI8-F1
#
_cell.length_a   1.000
_cell.length_b   1.000
_cell.length_c   1.000
_cell.angle_alpha   90.00
_cell.angle_beta   90.00
_cell.angle_gamma   90.00
#
_symmetry.space_group_name_H-M   'P 1'
#
loop_
_entity.id
_entity.type
_entity.pdbx_description
1 polymer ?
#
loop_
_entity_poly.entity_id
_entity_poly.type
_entity_poly.pdbx_seq_one_letter_code
_entity_poly.pdbx_strand_id
1 'polypeptide(L)' 'MSVTKAWLVLVALSLASTGMAAMGQGRLFVVVVLLLAWAKARVVLDVYLGLQHVPGWRRGFSLGLGAFMVALIGLSVVG' A
#
# COMPACT_ATOMS: atom_id res chain seq x y z
N MET A 1 12.88 3.12 9.66
CA MET A 1 12.09 2.17 10.48
C MET A 1 12.87 0.86 10.57
N SER A 2 12.88 0.12 11.68
CA SER A 2 13.59 -1.17 11.74
C SER A 2 12.84 -2.24 10.93
N VAL A 3 13.56 -3.27 10.47
CA VAL A 3 12.99 -4.38 9.68
C VAL A 3 11.92 -5.13 10.48
N THR A 4 12.14 -5.40 11.76
CA THR A 4 11.16 -6.08 12.63
C THR A 4 9.87 -5.28 12.77
N LYS A 5 9.96 -3.96 12.90
CA LYS A 5 8.79 -3.09 12.96
C LYS A 5 8.06 -3.05 11.62
N ALA A 6 8.79 -3.02 10.50
CA ALA A 6 8.21 -3.10 9.17
C ALA A 6 7.46 -4.41 8.94
N TRP A 7 8.04 -5.52 9.37
CA TRP A 7 7.42 -6.84 9.31
C TRP A 7 6.11 -6.88 10.12
N LEU A 8 6.10 -6.38 11.36
CA LEU A 8 4.87 -6.30 12.17
C LEU A 8 3.80 -5.46 11.49
N VAL A 9 4.18 -4.34 10.87
CA VAL A 9 3.23 -3.51 10.09
C VAL A 9 2.65 -4.29 8.92
N LEU A 10 3.47 -5.05 8.18
CA LEU A 10 2.99 -5.89 7.07
C LEU A 10 2.03 -6.99 7.54
N VAL A 11 2.30 -7.61 8.69
CA VAL A 11 1.39 -8.59 9.32
C VAL A 11 0.06 -7.93 9.66
N ALA A 12 0.08 -6.78 10.35
CA ALA A 12 -1.13 -6.05 10.71
C ALA A 12 -1.94 -5.60 9.47
N LEU A 13 -1.28 -5.06 8.45
CA LEU A 13 -1.91 -4.69 7.18
C LEU A 13 -2.50 -5.90 6.44
N SER A 14 -1.90 -7.08 6.61
CA SER A 14 -2.41 -8.32 6.00
C SER A 14 -3.66 -8.82 6.70
N LEU A 15 -3.67 -8.83 8.03
CA LEU A 15 -4.87 -9.12 8.81
C LEU A 15 -6.00 -8.13 8.48
N ALA A 16 -5.70 -6.84 8.38
CA ALA A 16 -6.67 -5.82 7.99
C ALA A 16 -7.24 -6.11 6.59
N SER A 17 -6.40 -6.43 5.60
CA SER A 17 -6.89 -6.75 4.25
C SER A 17 -7.74 -8.02 4.22
N THR A 18 -7.38 -9.04 4.99
CA THR A 18 -8.17 -10.28 5.09
C THR A 18 -9.51 -10.03 5.77
N GLY A 19 -9.53 -9.24 6.85
CA GLY A 19 -10.77 -8.84 7.51
C GLY A 19 -11.69 -8.06 6.58
N MET A 20 -11.15 -7.09 5.84
CA MET A 20 -11.92 -6.34 4.84
C MET A 20 -12.49 -7.23 3.74
N ALA A 21 -11.71 -8.22 3.26
CA ALA A 21 -12.19 -9.17 2.25
C ALA A 21 -13.31 -10.08 2.78
N ALA A 22 -13.31 -10.41 4.07
CA ALA A 22 -14.35 -11.24 4.69
C ALA A 22 -15.65 -10.47 4.97
N MET A 23 -15.59 -9.15 5.11
CA MET A 23 -16.74 -8.31 5.47
C MET A 23 -17.74 -8.07 4.32
N GLY A 24 -17.33 -8.26 3.06
CA GLY A 24 -18.26 -8.18 1.93
C GLY A 24 -17.68 -7.62 0.65
N GLN A 25 -18.59 -7.25 -0.25
CA GLN A 25 -18.30 -6.82 -1.61
C GLN A 25 -18.86 -5.41 -1.83
N GLY A 26 -18.16 -4.59 -2.62
CA GLY A 26 -18.61 -3.25 -2.98
C GLY A 26 -17.48 -2.26 -3.25
N ARG A 27 -17.78 -1.16 -3.96
CA ARG A 27 -16.79 -0.15 -4.38
C ARG A 27 -15.99 0.42 -3.20
N LEU A 28 -16.63 0.68 -2.06
CA LEU A 28 -15.94 1.15 -0.85
C LEU A 28 -14.91 0.14 -0.32
N PHE A 29 -15.23 -1.16 -0.33
CA PHE A 29 -14.29 -2.21 0.10
C PHE A 29 -13.08 -2.29 -0.83
N VAL A 30 -13.30 -2.17 -2.14
CA VAL A 30 -12.21 -2.15 -3.13
C VAL A 30 -11.27 -0.97 -2.88
N VAL A 31 -11.81 0.23 -2.64
CA VAL A 31 -11.00 1.42 -2.34
C VAL A 31 -10.18 1.21 -1.05
N VAL A 32 -10.78 0.66 0.01
CA VAL A 32 -10.05 0.39 1.26
C VAL A 32 -8.94 -0.65 1.05
N VAL A 33 -9.21 -1.73 0.30
CA VAL A 33 -8.20 -2.74 -0.02
C VAL A 33 -7.05 -2.13 -0.84
N LEU A 34 -7.34 -1.25 -1.79
CA LEU A 34 -6.31 -0.52 -2.53
C LEU A 34 -5.48 0.38 -1.61
N LEU A 35 -6.09 1.10 -0.66
CA LEU A 35 -5.34 1.89 0.33
C LEU A 35 -4.44 1.02 1.20
N LEU A 36 -4.91 -0.15 1.64
CA LEU A 36 -4.11 -1.12 2.40
C LEU A 36 -2.94 -1.66 1.56
N ALA A 37 -3.17 -1.98 0.28
CA ALA A 37 -2.12 -2.41 -0.64
C ALA A 37 -1.08 -1.30 -0.86
N TRP A 38 -1.51 -0.04 -0.97
CA TRP A 38 -0.60 1.09 -1.09
C TRP A 38 0.30 1.23 0.14
N ALA A 39 -0.27 1.10 1.33
CA ALA A 39 0.50 1.15 2.58
C ALA A 39 1.56 0.04 2.63
N LYS A 40 1.22 -1.20 2.24
CA LYS A 40 2.18 -2.31 2.16
C LYS A 40 3.32 -2.00 1.18
N ALA A 41 2.99 -1.54 -0.02
CA ALA A 41 3.97 -1.22 -1.05
C ALA A 41 4.98 -0.15 -0.58
N ARG A 42 4.52 0.89 0.14
CA ARG A 42 5.42 1.91 0.73
C ARG A 42 6.37 1.31 1.75
N VAL A 43 5.90 0.42 2.63
CA VAL A 43 6.74 -0.25 3.63
C VAL A 43 7.82 -1.11 2.97
N VAL A 44 7.46 -1.86 1.92
CA VAL A 44 8.41 -2.69 1.16
C VAL A 44 9.45 -1.82 0.46
N LEU A 45 9.03 -0.77 -0.24
CA LEU A 45 9.94 0.17 -0.92
C LEU A 45 10.91 0.84 0.07
N ASP A 46 10.37 1.43 1.14
CA ASP A 46 11.20 2.23 2.05
C ASP A 46 12.15 1.38 2.89
N VAL A 47 11.68 0.24 3.41
CA VAL A 47 12.45 -0.56 4.39
C VAL A 47 13.18 -1.72 3.73
N TYR A 48 12.52 -2.50 2.88
CA TYR A 48 13.10 -3.74 2.32
C TYR A 48 13.95 -3.47 1.08
N LEU A 49 13.55 -2.51 0.24
CA LEU A 49 14.39 -2.03 -0.88
C LEU A 49 15.38 -0.94 -0.45
N GLY A 50 15.34 -0.52 0.82
CA GLY A 50 16.29 0.43 1.39
C GLY A 50 16.16 1.86 0.87
N LEU A 51 15.08 2.20 0.16
CA LEU A 51 14.87 3.55 -0.40
C LEU A 51 14.83 4.65 0.66
N GLN A 52 14.60 4.31 1.93
CA GLN A 52 14.73 5.26 3.04
C GLN A 52 16.13 5.91 3.13
N HIS A 53 17.18 5.28 2.60
CA HIS A 53 18.54 5.82 2.59
C HIS A 53 18.90 6.59 1.30
N VAL A 54 18.00 6.61 0.30
CA VAL A 54 18.26 7.22 -1.01
C VAL A 54 17.11 8.17 -1.40
N PRO A 55 17.10 9.42 -0.89
CA PRO A 55 15.94 10.32 -0.98
C PRO A 55 15.49 10.67 -2.40
N GLY A 56 16.43 10.76 -3.34
CA GLY A 56 16.12 11.06 -4.75
C GLY A 56 15.28 9.97 -5.40
N TRP A 57 15.71 8.72 -5.28
CA TRP A 57 14.98 7.56 -5.80
C TRP A 57 13.65 7.34 -5.08
N ARG A 58 13.62 7.53 -3.75
CA ARG A 58 12.41 7.39 -2.95
C ARG A 58 11.28 8.30 -3.45
N ARG A 59 11.58 9.55 -3.81
CA ARG A 59 10.58 10.49 -4.37
C ARG A 59 10.04 9.99 -5.70
N GLY A 60 10.91 9.57 -6.62
CA GLY A 60 10.51 9.05 -7.93
C GLY A 60 9.59 7.83 -7.82
N PHE A 61 9.98 6.83 -7.02
CA PHE A 61 9.17 5.65 -6.78
C PHE A 61 7.85 5.99 -6.06
N SER A 62 7.88 6.88 -5.07
CA SER A 62 6.67 7.29 -4.35
C SER A 62 5.69 8.03 -5.27
N LEU A 63 6.17 8.85 -6.20
CA LEU A 63 5.33 9.54 -7.18
C LEU A 63 4.73 8.55 -8.18
N GLY A 64 5.55 7.66 -8.75
CA GLY A 64 5.08 6.64 -9.70
C GLY A 64 4.06 5.68 -9.08
N LEU A 65 4.36 5.16 -7.88
CA LEU A 65 3.43 4.33 -7.13
C LEU A 65 2.14 5.10 -6.78
N GLY A 66 2.26 6.37 -6.38
CA GLY A 66 1.10 7.20 -6.07
C GLY A 66 0.19 7.42 -7.27
N ALA A 67 0.76 7.78 -8.42
CA ALA A 67 0.01 7.94 -9.67
C ALA A 67 -0.69 6.64 -10.08
N PHE A 68 0.02 5.50 -10.01
CA PHE A 68 -0.55 4.20 -10.30
C PHE A 68 -1.72 3.85 -9.37
N MET A 69 -1.55 4.04 -8.06
CA MET A 69 -2.62 3.76 -7.09
C MET A 69 -3.83 4.69 -7.26
N VAL A 70 -3.62 5.97 -7.58
CA VAL A 70 -4.71 6.90 -7.89
C VAL A 70 -5.47 6.46 -9.15
N ALA A 71 -4.76 6.00 -10.19
CA ALA A 71 -5.40 5.48 -11.40
C ALA A 71 -6.25 4.22 -11.09
N LEU A 72 -5.74 3.29 -10.30
CA LEU A 72 -6.50 2.09 -9.89
C LEU A 72 -7.73 2.44 -9.05
N ILE A 73 -7.59 3.36 -8.10
CA ILE A 73 -8.72 3.84 -7.30
C ILE A 73 -9.77 4.50 -8.21
N GLY A 74 -9.34 5.40 -9.09
CA GLY A 74 -10.22 6.03 -10.08
C GLY A 74 -10.97 5.01 -10.93
N LEU A 75 -10.26 3.99 -11.44
CA LEU A 75 -10.87 2.91 -12.22
C LEU A 75 -11.90 2.13 -11.40
N SER A 76 -11.59 1.76 -10.15
CA SER A 76 -12.52 1.04 -9.27
C SER A 76 -13.76 1.85 -8.88
N VAL A 77 -13.71 3.17 -9.02
CA VAL A 77 -14.83 4.06 -8.73
C VAL A 77 -15.62 4.36 -10.00
N VAL A 78 -15.03 4.34 -11.19
CA VAL A 78 -15.76 4.65 -12.43
C VAL A 78 -16.33 3.38 -13.10
N GLY A 79 -15.67 2.23 -12.94
CA GLY A 79 -16.17 0.92 -13.39
C GLY A 79 -17.16 0.29 -12.41
#